data_AF-Q4N4Q5-F1
#
_entry.id   AF-Q4N4Q5-F1
#
_cell.length_a   1.000
_cell.length_b   1.000
_cell.length_c   1.000
_cell.angle_alpha   90.00
_cell.angle_beta   90.00
_cell.angle_gamma   90.00
#
_symmetry.space_group_name_H-M   'P 1'
#
loop_
_entity.id
_entity.type
_entity.pdbx_description
1 polymer ?
#
loop_
_entity_poly.entity_id
_entity_poly.type
_entity_poly.pdbx_seq_one_letter_code
_entity_poly.pdbx_strand_id
1 'polypeptide(L)'
;MKVTKFLSSQKVCDALVMFGLHVNRTPFVSHPGVMAVAQLLEMKSLVEHRAHFTQEDVNRMYPFDSELAKKAQVAVDHDLPISHYNLDYLDKPGFLESLLEERKLNEQIATEVLSSPKGNYTPPESLKSYKLPTVPVEWREHELAFTDLMIDVQPSILREMETQAKMREFIKEHQKTFKTKQN
;
A
#
# COMPACT_ATOMS: atom_id res chain seq x y z
N MET A 1 -44.46 9.92 -10.61
CA MET A 1 -43.83 9.48 -9.35
C MET A 1 -44.16 8.00 -9.13
N LYS A 2 -43.16 7.11 -9.25
CA LYS A 2 -43.01 5.83 -8.53
C LYS A 2 -41.82 5.08 -9.14
N VAL A 3 -40.68 5.20 -8.47
CA VAL A 3 -39.47 4.39 -8.67
C VAL A 3 -39.76 3.02 -8.07
N THR A 4 -39.95 1.99 -8.88
CA THR A 4 -39.99 0.59 -8.40
C THR A 4 -39.45 -0.37 -9.44
N LYS A 5 -38.13 -0.55 -9.43
CA LYS A 5 -37.47 -1.86 -9.58
C LYS A 5 -36.00 -1.67 -9.19
N PHE A 6 -35.72 -1.75 -7.89
CA PHE A 6 -34.41 -2.19 -7.45
C PHE A 6 -34.26 -3.62 -7.99
N LEU A 7 -33.55 -3.76 -9.10
CA LEU A 7 -33.05 -5.05 -9.54
C LEU A 7 -32.19 -5.57 -8.39
N SER A 8 -32.73 -6.58 -7.71
CA SER A 8 -32.03 -7.27 -6.62
C SER A 8 -30.63 -7.62 -7.11
N SER A 9 -29.63 -7.13 -6.40
CA SER A 9 -28.28 -7.66 -6.37
C SER A 9 -28.34 -9.17 -6.59
N GLN A 10 -27.84 -9.64 -7.74
CA GLN A 10 -27.82 -11.05 -8.07
C GLN A 10 -27.12 -11.80 -6.93
N LYS A 11 -27.76 -12.87 -6.46
CA LYS A 11 -27.28 -13.77 -5.41
C LYS A 11 -25.76 -13.95 -5.51
N VAL A 12 -25.04 -13.38 -4.54
CA VAL A 12 -23.59 -13.58 -4.37
C VAL A 12 -23.35 -15.08 -4.18
N CYS A 13 -22.20 -15.57 -4.62
CA CYS A 13 -21.91 -17.00 -4.56
C CYS A 13 -21.75 -17.49 -3.11
N ASP A 14 -22.46 -18.57 -2.76
CA ASP A 14 -22.60 -19.09 -1.39
C ASP A 14 -21.42 -19.96 -0.91
N ALA A 15 -20.44 -20.29 -1.76
CA ALA A 15 -19.38 -21.25 -1.40
C ALA A 15 -17.99 -20.85 -1.89
N LEU A 16 -17.06 -20.75 -0.94
CA LEU A 16 -15.62 -20.69 -1.15
C LEU A 16 -15.08 -22.11 -0.93
N VAL A 17 -14.65 -22.79 -1.99
CA VAL A 17 -14.16 -24.17 -1.92
C VAL A 17 -12.67 -24.18 -2.23
N MET A 18 -11.89 -24.66 -1.26
CA MET A 18 -10.45 -24.81 -1.39
C MET A 18 -10.14 -26.27 -1.78
N PHE A 19 -9.50 -26.46 -2.93
CA PHE A 19 -8.97 -27.75 -3.35
C PHE A 19 -7.43 -27.75 -3.24
N GLY A 20 -6.86 -28.83 -2.70
CA GLY A 20 -5.42 -29.09 -2.71
C GLY A 20 -4.70 -29.09 -1.35
N LEU A 21 -3.51 -29.69 -1.33
CA LEU A 21 -2.56 -29.66 -0.22
C LEU A 21 -1.84 -28.31 -0.15
N HIS A 22 -1.51 -27.85 1.06
CA HIS A 22 -1.10 -26.49 1.47
C HIS A 22 -0.25 -25.64 0.51
N VAL A 23 0.56 -26.25 -0.37
CA VAL A 23 1.49 -25.57 -1.27
C VAL A 23 0.87 -25.20 -2.62
N ASN A 24 -0.13 -25.96 -3.10
CA ASN A 24 -0.81 -25.75 -4.38
C ASN A 24 -2.31 -25.53 -4.14
N ARG A 25 -2.65 -24.48 -3.40
CA ARG A 25 -4.05 -24.07 -3.21
C ARG A 25 -4.48 -23.26 -4.44
N THR A 26 -5.33 -23.84 -5.29
CA THR A 26 -6.04 -23.11 -6.34
C THR A 26 -7.43 -22.78 -5.82
N PRO A 27 -7.71 -21.53 -5.41
CA PRO A 27 -9.06 -21.13 -5.02
C PRO A 27 -9.96 -21.19 -6.26
N PHE A 28 -11.00 -22.04 -6.22
CA PHE A 28 -12.04 -22.03 -7.24
C PHE A 28 -13.11 -21.02 -6.84
N VAL A 29 -13.17 -19.91 -7.56
CA VAL A 29 -14.17 -18.85 -7.35
C VAL A 29 -15.04 -18.76 -8.59
N SER A 30 -16.33 -19.08 -8.45
CA SER A 30 -17.25 -19.19 -9.60
C SER A 30 -17.63 -17.85 -10.23
N HIS A 31 -17.39 -16.73 -9.54
CA HIS A 31 -17.71 -15.40 -10.02
C HIS A 31 -16.43 -14.61 -10.35
N PRO A 32 -16.24 -14.15 -11.60
CA PRO A 32 -15.00 -13.48 -12.02
C PRO A 32 -14.69 -12.23 -11.20
N GLY A 33 -15.73 -11.52 -10.72
CA GLY A 33 -15.55 -10.37 -9.82
C GLY A 33 -15.01 -10.75 -8.43
N VAL A 34 -15.44 -11.88 -7.86
CA VAL A 34 -14.94 -12.34 -6.54
C VAL A 34 -13.55 -12.94 -6.70
N MET A 35 -13.25 -13.57 -7.85
CA MET A 35 -11.92 -14.06 -8.20
C MET A 35 -10.91 -12.92 -8.30
N ALA A 36 -11.28 -11.82 -8.98
CA ALA A 36 -10.42 -10.63 -9.08
C ALA A 36 -10.13 -10.02 -7.70
N VAL A 37 -11.16 -9.86 -6.86
CA VAL A 37 -10.99 -9.32 -5.50
C VAL A 37 -10.18 -10.27 -4.62
N ALA A 38 -10.48 -11.57 -4.63
CA ALA A 38 -9.75 -12.57 -3.86
C ALA A 38 -8.28 -12.65 -4.27
N GLN A 39 -7.98 -12.62 -5.58
CA GLN A 39 -6.61 -12.64 -6.07
C GLN A 39 -5.85 -11.34 -5.73
N LEU A 40 -6.51 -10.18 -5.81
CA LEU A 40 -5.94 -8.91 -5.33
C LEU A 40 -5.66 -8.93 -3.82
N LEU A 41 -6.53 -9.55 -3.02
CA LEU A 41 -6.37 -9.70 -1.57
C LEU A 41 -5.33 -10.76 -1.17
N GLU A 42 -5.22 -11.85 -1.94
CA GLU A 42 -4.22 -12.91 -1.74
C GLU A 42 -2.81 -12.46 -2.14
N MET A 43 -2.71 -11.53 -3.10
CA MET A 43 -1.48 -10.79 -3.42
C MET A 43 -1.18 -9.72 -2.35
N LYS A 44 -1.04 -10.16 -1.09
CA LYS A 44 -0.70 -9.33 0.09
C LYS A 44 0.54 -8.44 -0.09
N SER A 45 1.39 -8.70 -1.08
CA SER A 45 2.61 -7.92 -1.34
C SER A 45 2.44 -6.76 -2.33
N LEU A 46 1.29 -6.63 -3.00
CA LEU A 46 1.10 -5.63 -4.05
C LEU A 46 0.18 -4.47 -3.65
N VAL A 47 -0.64 -4.63 -2.60
CA VAL A 47 -1.64 -3.64 -2.21
C VAL A 47 -1.53 -3.34 -0.71
N GLU A 48 -1.21 -2.09 -0.36
CA GLU A 48 -1.27 -1.63 1.02
C GLU A 48 -2.73 -1.52 1.48
N HIS A 49 -3.05 -2.07 2.65
CA HIS A 49 -4.37 -1.92 3.24
C HIS A 49 -4.58 -0.48 3.71
N ARG A 50 -5.53 0.23 3.09
CA ARG A 50 -5.94 1.59 3.48
C ARG A 50 -7.36 1.56 4.03
N ALA A 51 -7.64 2.38 5.04
CA ALA A 51 -8.95 2.47 5.66
C ALA A 51 -9.41 3.94 5.74
N HIS A 52 -10.73 4.14 5.67
CA HIS A 52 -11.35 5.42 6.05
C HIS A 52 -11.54 5.41 7.56
N PHE A 53 -10.92 6.35 8.25
CA PHE A 53 -11.13 6.55 9.67
C PHE A 53 -12.46 7.28 9.91
N THR A 54 -13.13 6.95 11.01
CA THR A 54 -14.29 7.68 11.51
C THR A 54 -13.92 8.51 12.72
N GLN A 55 -14.75 9.51 13.06
CA GLN A 55 -14.55 10.30 14.28
C GLN A 55 -14.54 9.42 15.55
N GLU A 56 -15.31 8.33 15.56
CA GLU A 56 -15.31 7.37 16.66
C GLU A 56 -13.96 6.65 16.79
N ASP A 57 -13.29 6.34 15.67
CA ASP A 57 -11.95 5.76 15.68
C ASP A 57 -10.92 6.73 16.29
N VAL A 58 -10.97 8.00 15.88
CA VAL A 58 -10.07 9.04 16.42
C VAL A 58 -10.26 9.20 17.93
N ASN A 59 -11.52 9.25 18.38
CA ASN A 59 -11.85 9.36 19.81
C ASN A 59 -11.36 8.15 20.60
N ARG A 60 -11.39 6.95 20.02
CA ARG A 60 -10.85 5.72 20.63
C ARG A 60 -9.33 5.72 20.66
N MET A 61 -8.65 6.35 19.72
CA MET A 61 -7.19 6.44 19.68
C MET A 61 -6.64 7.45 20.71
N TYR A 62 -7.36 8.55 20.95
CA TYR A 62 -6.89 9.67 21.78
C TYR A 62 -6.36 9.28 23.18
N PRO A 63 -6.98 8.34 23.93
CA PRO A 63 -6.49 7.92 25.24
C PRO A 63 -5.18 7.11 25.19
N PHE A 64 -4.87 6.46 24.07
CA PHE A 64 -3.68 5.62 23.92
C PHE A 64 -2.54 6.40 23.28
N ASP A 65 -2.85 7.18 22.25
CA ASP A 65 -1.88 8.00 21.53
C ASP A 65 -2.56 9.28 21.00
N SER A 66 -2.34 10.38 21.71
CA SER A 66 -2.91 11.67 21.33
C SER A 66 -2.25 12.31 20.11
N GLU A 67 -1.00 11.94 19.79
CA GLU A 67 -0.29 12.49 18.63
C GLU A 67 -0.77 11.79 17.37
N LEU A 68 -0.87 10.47 17.40
CA LEU A 68 -1.41 9.67 16.31
C LEU A 68 -2.90 9.99 16.07
N ALA A 69 -3.67 10.22 17.12
CA ALA A 69 -5.08 10.62 16.99
C ALA A 69 -5.23 11.97 16.28
N LYS A 70 -4.33 12.94 16.52
CA LYS A 70 -4.35 14.22 15.77
C LYS A 70 -4.05 14.00 14.29
N LYS A 71 -3.13 13.11 13.94
CA LYS A 71 -2.85 12.74 12.54
C LYS A 71 -4.05 12.03 11.91
N ALA A 72 -4.70 11.12 12.63
CA ALA A 72 -5.93 10.48 12.21
C ALA A 72 -7.07 11.49 11.98
N GLN A 73 -7.18 12.52 12.82
CA GLN A 73 -8.15 13.61 12.62
C GLN A 73 -7.94 14.31 11.28
N VAL A 74 -6.69 14.62 10.90
CA VAL A 74 -6.37 15.22 9.60
C VAL A 74 -6.82 14.30 8.45
N ALA A 75 -6.65 12.98 8.58
CA ALA A 75 -7.14 12.02 7.59
C ALA A 75 -8.69 12.01 7.50
N VAL A 76 -9.39 12.13 8.62
CA VAL A 76 -10.86 12.25 8.67
C VAL A 76 -11.33 13.55 8.02
N ASP A 77 -10.70 14.68 8.36
CA ASP A 77 -11.07 16.01 7.86
C ASP A 77 -10.95 16.10 6.34
N HIS A 78 -10.01 15.35 5.77
CA HIS A 78 -9.81 15.27 4.32
C HIS A 78 -10.57 14.12 3.65
N ASP A 79 -11.25 13.22 4.37
CA ASP A 79 -11.78 11.96 3.84
C ASP A 79 -10.71 11.18 3.03
N LEU A 80 -9.55 10.99 3.65
CA LEU A 80 -8.39 10.35 3.03
C LEU A 80 -8.26 8.89 3.49
N PRO A 81 -8.40 7.91 2.59
CA PRO A 81 -8.08 6.53 2.93
C PRO A 81 -6.57 6.37 3.09
N ILE A 82 -6.13 6.00 4.29
CA ILE A 82 -4.70 5.86 4.61
C ILE A 82 -4.42 4.56 5.37
N SER A 83 -3.22 4.03 5.17
CA SER A 83 -2.70 2.89 5.93
C SER A 83 -2.24 3.36 7.32
N HIS A 84 -2.35 2.50 8.33
CA HIS A 84 -1.80 2.76 9.66
C HIS A 84 -0.31 3.12 9.59
N TYR A 85 0.48 2.47 8.74
CA TYR A 85 1.92 2.75 8.61
C TYR A 85 2.19 4.17 8.07
N ASN A 86 1.38 4.62 7.10
CA ASN A 86 1.56 5.94 6.49
C ASN A 86 1.00 7.07 7.37
N LEU A 87 0.11 6.73 8.33
CA LEU A 87 -0.48 7.68 9.26
C LEU A 87 0.59 8.37 10.12
N ASP A 88 1.65 7.66 10.49
CA ASP A 88 2.76 8.19 11.28
C ASP A 88 3.53 9.30 10.56
N TYR A 89 3.46 9.34 9.23
CA TYR A 89 4.21 10.29 8.39
C TYR A 89 3.37 11.46 7.87
N LEU A 90 2.09 11.55 8.25
CA LEU A 90 1.18 12.61 7.78
C LEU A 90 1.63 14.02 8.13
N ASP A 91 2.35 14.17 9.23
CA ASP A 91 2.92 15.44 9.69
C ASP A 91 4.19 15.85 8.91
N LYS A 92 4.76 14.95 8.12
CA LYS A 92 5.96 15.23 7.34
C LYS A 92 5.64 16.14 6.16
N PRO A 93 6.53 17.10 5.86
CA PRO A 93 6.28 18.11 4.84
C PRO A 93 6.10 17.47 3.46
N GLY A 94 5.04 17.86 2.75
CA GLY A 94 4.72 17.40 1.40
C GLY A 94 4.08 16.01 1.30
N PHE A 95 4.01 15.24 2.40
CA PHE A 95 3.45 13.88 2.32
C PHE A 95 1.93 13.90 2.21
N LEU A 96 1.23 14.70 3.02
CA LEU A 96 -0.22 14.88 2.91
C LEU A 96 -0.63 15.37 1.52
N GLU A 97 0.11 16.33 0.95
CA GLU A 97 -0.15 16.86 -0.39
C GLU A 97 -0.03 15.76 -1.45
N SER A 98 1.02 14.93 -1.36
CA SER A 98 1.22 13.81 -2.28
C SER A 98 0.09 12.77 -2.22
N LEU A 99 -0.46 12.51 -1.03
CA LEU A 99 -1.61 11.61 -0.84
C LEU A 99 -2.91 12.20 -1.41
N LEU A 100 -3.12 13.51 -1.27
CA LEU A 100 -4.28 14.19 -1.85
C LEU A 100 -4.21 14.23 -3.38
N GLU A 101 -3.02 14.43 -3.96
CA GLU A 101 -2.79 14.34 -5.39
C GLU A 101 -3.04 12.92 -5.92
N GLU A 102 -2.53 11.90 -5.22
CA GLU A 102 -2.79 10.50 -5.55
C GLU A 102 -4.29 10.19 -5.54
N ARG A 103 -5.03 10.65 -4.53
CA ARG A 103 -6.48 10.43 -4.46
C ARG A 103 -7.20 11.03 -5.67
N LYS A 104 -6.88 12.28 -6.03
CA LYS A 104 -7.46 12.94 -7.22
C LYS A 104 -7.17 12.15 -8.49
N LEU A 105 -5.96 11.63 -8.63
CA LEU A 105 -5.58 10.81 -9.79
C LEU A 105 -6.33 9.46 -9.79
N ASN A 106 -6.51 8.83 -8.63
CA ASN A 106 -7.28 7.60 -8.50
C ASN A 106 -8.77 7.81 -8.85
N GLU A 107 -9.36 8.93 -8.45
CA GLU A 107 -10.73 9.31 -8.82
C GLU A 107 -10.86 9.53 -10.34
N GLN A 108 -9.86 10.16 -10.97
CA GLN A 108 -9.81 10.32 -12.43
C GLN A 108 -9.71 8.98 -13.14
N ILE A 109 -8.80 8.11 -12.72
CA ILE A 109 -8.64 6.75 -13.25
C ILE A 109 -9.94 5.96 -13.11
N ALA A 110 -10.58 6.01 -11.93
CA ALA A 110 -11.86 5.33 -11.70
C ALA A 110 -12.94 5.86 -12.64
N THR A 111 -13.01 7.17 -12.85
CA THR A 111 -13.98 7.80 -13.76
C THR A 111 -13.73 7.38 -15.22
N GLU A 112 -12.48 7.34 -15.67
CA GLU A 112 -12.10 6.88 -17.01
C GLU A 112 -12.50 5.42 -17.23
N VAL A 113 -12.21 4.54 -16.28
CA VAL A 113 -12.57 3.12 -16.34
C VAL A 113 -14.09 2.94 -16.35
N LEU A 114 -14.83 3.67 -15.51
CA LEU A 114 -16.30 3.59 -15.45
C LEU A 114 -16.97 4.15 -16.72
N SER A 115 -16.36 5.14 -17.35
CA SER A 115 -16.84 5.72 -18.62
C SER A 115 -16.49 4.89 -19.86
N SER A 116 -15.57 3.93 -19.72
CA SER A 116 -15.09 3.13 -20.84
C SER A 116 -16.17 2.17 -21.37
N PRO A 117 -16.25 1.96 -22.69
CA PRO A 117 -17.23 1.06 -23.26
C PRO A 117 -17.00 -0.39 -22.81
N LYS A 118 -18.09 -1.12 -22.59
CA LYS A 118 -18.03 -2.54 -22.20
C LYS A 118 -17.19 -3.33 -23.19
N GLY A 119 -16.22 -4.09 -22.67
CA GLY A 119 -15.32 -4.92 -23.47
C GLY A 119 -14.03 -4.23 -23.91
N ASN A 120 -13.84 -2.94 -23.61
CA ASN A 120 -12.53 -2.29 -23.75
C ASN A 120 -11.75 -2.41 -22.43
N TYR A 121 -10.62 -3.11 -22.48
CA TYR A 121 -9.72 -3.35 -21.35
C TYR A 121 -8.37 -2.64 -21.50
N THR A 122 -8.27 -1.65 -22.39
CA THR A 122 -7.05 -0.83 -22.49
C THR A 122 -6.82 -0.06 -21.20
N PRO A 123 -5.58 0.00 -20.69
CA PRO A 123 -5.28 0.76 -19.49
C PRO A 123 -5.57 2.26 -19.71
N PRO A 124 -6.14 2.96 -18.72
CA PRO A 124 -6.44 4.39 -18.82
C PRO A 124 -5.17 5.21 -19.02
N GLU A 125 -5.26 6.33 -19.74
CA GLU A 125 -4.09 7.17 -20.01
C GLU A 125 -3.55 7.80 -18.73
N SER A 126 -4.44 8.16 -17.80
CA SER A 126 -4.09 8.72 -16.49
C SER A 126 -3.24 7.77 -15.63
N LEU A 127 -3.30 6.45 -15.89
CA LEU A 127 -2.46 5.48 -15.20
C LEU A 127 -0.96 5.68 -15.49
N LYS A 128 -0.59 6.23 -16.66
CA LYS A 128 0.82 6.44 -17.01
C LYS A 128 1.51 7.46 -16.10
N SER A 129 0.75 8.41 -15.55
CA SER A 129 1.24 9.43 -14.64
C SER A 129 1.19 8.99 -13.17
N TYR A 130 0.64 7.81 -12.88
CA TYR A 130 0.49 7.32 -11.51
C TYR A 130 1.84 7.00 -10.88
N LYS A 131 2.05 7.54 -9.68
CA LYS A 131 3.20 7.24 -8.82
C LYS A 131 2.67 7.02 -7.41
N LEU A 132 3.11 5.92 -6.79
CA LEU A 132 2.79 5.64 -5.40
C LEU A 132 3.49 6.67 -4.49
N PRO A 133 2.78 7.32 -3.55
CA PRO A 133 3.41 8.10 -2.50
C PRO A 133 4.24 7.18 -1.61
N THR A 134 5.56 7.24 -1.75
CA THR A 134 6.48 6.43 -0.95
C THR A 134 7.05 7.26 0.19
N VAL A 135 7.00 6.72 1.40
CA VAL A 135 7.70 7.31 2.55
C VAL A 135 9.21 7.20 2.32
N PRO A 136 9.95 8.33 2.31
CA PRO A 136 11.41 8.34 2.23
C PRO A 136 12.06 7.44 3.28
N VAL A 137 13.13 6.75 2.91
CA VAL A 137 13.85 5.82 3.80
C VAL A 137 14.41 6.56 5.02
N GLU A 138 14.82 7.82 4.85
CA GLU A 138 15.34 8.71 5.89
C GLU A 138 14.34 8.92 7.02
N TRP A 139 13.03 8.92 6.72
CA TRP A 139 12.00 9.07 7.76
C TRP A 139 11.75 7.78 8.51
N ARG A 140 12.08 6.62 7.92
CA ARG A 140 11.92 5.27 8.47
C ARG A 140 13.15 4.77 9.22
N GLU A 141 14.14 5.62 9.49
CA GLU A 141 15.37 5.22 10.18
C GLU A 141 15.10 4.61 11.57
N HIS A 142 14.05 5.06 12.25
CA HIS A 142 13.62 4.53 13.54
C HIS A 142 13.00 3.12 13.45
N GLU A 143 12.35 2.76 12.34
CA GLU A 143 11.86 1.39 12.07
C GLU A 143 12.99 0.45 11.67
N LEU A 144 14.00 1.00 10.99
CA LEU A 144 15.18 0.27 10.50
C LEU A 144 16.29 0.18 11.55
N ALA A 145 16.16 0.88 12.67
CA ALA A 145 17.11 0.85 13.75
C ALA A 145 17.10 -0.55 14.40
N PHE A 146 18.25 -1.23 14.34
CA PHE A 146 18.45 -2.46 15.11
C PHE A 146 18.39 -2.10 16.59
N THR A 147 17.47 -2.73 17.32
CA THR A 147 17.43 -2.60 18.77
C THR A 147 18.58 -3.40 19.39
N ASP A 148 19.12 -2.94 20.52
CA ASP A 148 20.20 -3.65 21.24
C ASP A 148 19.82 -5.13 21.51
N LEU A 149 18.54 -5.38 21.76
CA LEU A 149 17.97 -6.73 21.93
C LEU A 149 18.15 -7.63 20.69
N MET A 150 18.02 -7.09 19.47
CA MET A 150 18.22 -7.87 18.25
C MET A 150 19.71 -8.21 18.05
N ILE A 151 20.59 -7.30 18.42
CA ILE A 151 22.05 -7.48 18.34
C ILE A 151 22.50 -8.55 19.36
N ASP A 152 21.95 -8.51 20.57
CA ASP A 152 22.25 -9.49 21.62
C ASP A 152 21.80 -10.91 21.26
N VAL A 153 20.62 -11.05 20.62
CA VAL A 153 20.10 -12.35 20.15
C VAL A 153 20.91 -12.88 18.96
N GLN A 154 21.40 -12.00 18.08
CA GLN A 154 22.15 -12.41 16.90
C GLN A 154 23.33 -11.46 16.61
N PRO A 155 24.51 -11.70 17.21
CA PRO A 155 25.69 -10.85 17.03
C PRO A 155 26.29 -10.92 15.60
N SER A 156 25.84 -11.85 14.76
CA SER A 156 26.27 -11.91 13.35
C SER A 156 25.77 -10.71 12.53
N ILE A 157 24.68 -10.05 12.97
CA ILE A 157 24.09 -8.88 12.32
C ILE A 157 25.14 -7.76 12.20
N LEU A 158 25.94 -7.53 13.24
CA LEU A 158 26.99 -6.51 13.24
C LEU A 158 28.05 -6.78 12.15
N ARG A 159 28.46 -8.05 12.01
CA ARG A 159 29.45 -8.44 10.98
C ARG A 159 28.87 -8.28 9.57
N GLU A 160 27.61 -8.62 9.38
CA GLU A 160 26.93 -8.43 8.10
C GLU A 160 26.79 -6.94 7.76
N MET A 161 26.47 -6.10 8.72
CA MET A 161 26.41 -4.63 8.54
C MET A 161 27.77 -4.05 8.14
N GLU A 162 28.85 -4.42 8.83
CA GLU A 162 30.20 -3.99 8.46
C GLU A 162 30.59 -4.46 7.05
N THR A 163 30.21 -5.70 6.70
CA THR A 163 30.48 -6.26 5.37
C THR A 163 29.70 -5.52 4.28
N GLN A 164 28.43 -5.19 4.54
CA GLN A 164 27.62 -4.39 3.64
C GLN A 164 28.15 -2.95 3.49
N ALA A 165 28.64 -2.34 4.58
CA ALA A 165 29.25 -1.02 4.54
C ALA A 165 30.50 -1.01 3.66
N LYS A 166 31.41 -1.96 3.86
CA LYS A 166 32.61 -2.16 3.01
C LYS A 166 32.25 -2.42 1.56
N MET A 167 31.20 -3.21 1.31
CA MET A 167 30.70 -3.46 -0.06
C MET A 167 30.16 -2.18 -0.72
N ARG A 168 29.41 -1.34 0.03
CA ARG A 168 28.90 -0.05 -0.48
C ARG A 168 30.03 0.92 -0.80
N GLU A 169 31.04 1.00 0.06
CA GLU A 169 32.25 1.80 -0.18
C GLU A 169 33.00 1.31 -1.43
N PHE A 170 33.24 0.01 -1.53
CA PHE A 170 33.86 -0.60 -2.70
C PHE A 170 33.11 -0.30 -4.00
N ILE A 171 31.77 -0.42 -3.99
CA ILE A 171 30.92 -0.10 -5.15
C ILE A 171 31.00 1.39 -5.51
N LYS A 172 31.00 2.30 -4.53
CA LYS A 172 31.13 3.75 -4.75
C LYS A 172 32.48 4.11 -5.37
N GLU A 173 33.57 3.52 -4.88
CA GLU A 173 34.92 3.75 -5.42
C GLU A 173 35.04 3.24 -6.87
N HIS A 174 34.47 2.08 -7.17
CA HIS A 174 34.61 1.42 -8.46
C HIS A 174 33.50 1.78 -9.47
N GLN A 175 32.49 2.54 -9.06
CA GLN A 175 31.39 2.98 -9.93
C GLN A 175 31.89 3.77 -11.16
N LYS A 176 33.00 4.50 -11.02
CA LYS A 176 33.64 5.21 -12.14
C LYS A 176 34.28 4.25 -13.15
N THR A 177 34.87 3.16 -12.67
CA THR A 177 35.57 2.15 -13.48
C THR A 177 34.62 1.21 -14.22
N PHE A 178 33.45 0.92 -13.64
CA PHE A 178 32.42 0.09 -14.27
C PHE A 178 31.66 0.80 -15.40
N LYS A 179 31.44 2.12 -15.29
CA LYS A 179 30.79 2.91 -16.34
C LYS A 179 31.64 3.05 -17.61
N THR A 180 32.97 3.01 -17.50
CA THR A 180 33.88 3.10 -18.66
C THR A 180 34.00 1.80 -19.45
N LYS A 181 33.61 0.64 -18.88
CA LYS A 181 33.67 -0.67 -19.55
C LYS A 181 32.39 -1.05 -20.31
N GLN A 182 31.37 -0.20 -20.29
CA GLN A 182 30.11 -0.41 -21.03
C GLN A 182 30.01 0.41 -22.33
N ASN A 183 31.09 1.08 -22.75
CA ASN A 183 31.25 1.69 -24.07
C ASN A 183 32.19 0.86 -24.94
#